data_AF-A0A314Z607-F1
#
_entry.id   AF-A0A314Z607-F1
#
_cell.length_a   1.000
_cell.length_b   1.000
_cell.length_c   1.000
_cell.angle_alpha   90.00
_cell.angle_beta   90.00
_cell.angle_gamma   90.00
#
_symmetry.space_group_name_H-M   'P 1'
#
loop_
_entity.id
_entity.type
_entity.pdbx_description
1 polymer ?
#
loop_
_entity_poly.entity_id
_entity_poly.type
_entity_poly.pdbx_seq_one_letter_code
_entity_poly.pdbx_strand_id
1 'polypeptide(L)'
;MIPGVVFGCTYDTRKISFGRLEEFKVAGLLGLGYAPISFPLQQSYQTGKVFSMCLTRRREIQTYLRFGKDVPTPPGGLRVTKLVFFKDMPYYHVNLLAISVHGQKLLIDPNVFAVRNQGTSGGCLMDNGSSFTFLIRPAFKAVVEFLEMYFMRFPHLVRGARPPLGPPFELCYEWMTPLPPLPALTFHFEHADLVINPPEDLFIEVKADQQGNDLLCLAFIADVLFLNQCTNPITYSYMTLTRSC
;
A
#
# COMPACT_ATOMS: atom_id res chain seq x y z
N MET A 1 -26.95 6.64 -14.34
CA MET A 1 -26.41 5.28 -14.60
C MET A 1 -25.62 5.32 -15.89
N ILE A 2 -24.45 4.68 -15.95
CA ILE A 2 -23.65 4.56 -17.18
C ILE A 2 -24.20 3.37 -17.97
N PRO A 3 -24.72 3.56 -19.20
CA PRO A 3 -25.28 2.46 -19.98
C PRO A 3 -24.25 1.38 -20.31
N GLY A 4 -24.69 0.11 -20.33
CA GLY A 4 -23.88 -1.01 -20.84
C GLY A 4 -22.78 -1.51 -19.90
N VAL A 5 -22.73 -1.04 -18.64
CA VAL A 5 -21.82 -1.62 -17.63
C VAL A 5 -22.36 -2.97 -17.17
N VAL A 6 -21.58 -4.01 -17.36
CA VAL A 6 -21.78 -5.35 -16.79
C VAL A 6 -21.13 -5.40 -15.41
N PHE A 7 -21.88 -5.84 -14.41
CA PHE A 7 -21.40 -6.02 -13.03
C PHE A 7 -22.01 -7.28 -12.42
N GLY A 8 -21.36 -7.82 -11.39
CA GLY A 8 -21.84 -8.98 -10.65
C GLY A 8 -22.84 -8.61 -9.56
N CYS A 9 -23.74 -9.53 -9.23
CA CYS A 9 -24.65 -9.40 -8.10
C CYS A 9 -24.07 -10.12 -6.88
N THR A 10 -24.11 -9.46 -5.70
CA THR A 10 -23.73 -10.10 -4.43
C THR A 10 -24.99 -10.51 -3.67
N TYR A 11 -25.07 -11.77 -3.25
CA TYR A 11 -26.25 -12.32 -2.58
C TYR A 11 -26.33 -11.99 -1.08
N ASP A 12 -25.18 -11.82 -0.42
CA ASP A 12 -25.10 -11.53 1.01
C ASP A 12 -23.87 -10.67 1.33
N THR A 13 -24.08 -9.51 1.96
CA THR A 13 -23.03 -8.58 2.41
C THR A 13 -22.94 -8.46 3.93
N ARG A 14 -23.75 -9.21 4.69
CA ARG A 14 -23.86 -9.07 6.16
C ARG A 14 -22.59 -9.39 6.93
N LYS A 15 -21.66 -10.12 6.32
CA LYS A 15 -20.35 -10.49 6.90
C LYS A 15 -19.18 -9.74 6.28
N ILE A 16 -19.45 -8.77 5.41
CA ILE A 16 -18.41 -7.97 4.77
C ILE A 16 -18.32 -6.65 5.55
N SER A 17 -17.24 -6.50 6.32
CA SER A 17 -16.92 -5.26 7.01
C SER A 17 -15.65 -4.66 6.42
N PHE A 18 -15.70 -3.38 6.10
CA PHE A 18 -14.54 -2.61 5.67
C PHE A 18 -14.15 -1.65 6.80
N GLY A 19 -13.05 -1.96 7.49
CA GLY A 19 -12.58 -1.19 8.64
C GLY A 19 -13.17 -1.65 9.97
N ARG A 20 -12.98 -0.82 11.01
CA ARG A 20 -13.36 -1.13 12.40
C ARG A 20 -14.77 -0.68 12.79
N LEU A 21 -15.47 0.05 11.92
CA LEU A 21 -16.76 0.66 12.25
C LEU A 21 -17.88 -0.02 11.45
N GLU A 22 -18.87 -0.54 12.17
CA GLU A 22 -20.15 -1.09 11.67
C GLU A 22 -20.94 -0.11 10.77
N GLU A 23 -20.51 1.16 10.69
CA GLU A 23 -21.18 2.23 9.95
C GLU A 23 -20.84 2.26 8.45
N PHE A 24 -19.76 1.59 8.02
CA PHE A 24 -19.38 1.56 6.59
C PHE A 24 -20.12 0.46 5.84
N LYS A 25 -21.38 0.72 5.48
CA LYS A 25 -22.16 -0.17 4.60
C LYS A 25 -21.62 -0.09 3.17
N VAL A 26 -20.96 -1.16 2.73
CA VAL A 26 -20.49 -1.30 1.34
C VAL A 26 -21.50 -2.11 0.54
N ALA A 27 -21.99 -1.54 -0.57
CA ALA A 27 -22.94 -2.19 -1.45
C ALA A 27 -22.28 -3.06 -2.54
N GLY A 28 -20.97 -2.93 -2.73
CA GLY A 28 -20.21 -3.68 -3.73
C GLY A 28 -18.78 -3.18 -3.91
N LEU A 29 -18.06 -3.79 -4.84
CA LEU A 29 -16.67 -3.48 -5.17
C LEU A 29 -16.56 -2.96 -6.61
N LEU A 30 -15.83 -1.86 -6.80
CA LEU A 30 -15.49 -1.35 -8.12
C LEU A 30 -14.12 -1.89 -8.56
N GLY A 31 -14.12 -2.84 -9.49
CA GLY A 31 -12.88 -3.41 -10.03
C GLY A 31 -12.16 -2.44 -10.97
N LEU A 32 -10.98 -1.99 -10.58
CA LEU A 32 -10.14 -1.06 -11.35
C LEU A 32 -9.01 -1.73 -12.12
N GLY A 33 -8.95 -3.06 -12.18
CA GLY A 33 -7.95 -3.79 -12.97
C GLY A 33 -8.13 -3.63 -14.48
N TYR A 34 -7.43 -4.44 -15.26
CA TYR A 34 -7.48 -4.43 -16.72
C TYR A 34 -8.10 -5.67 -17.36
N ALA A 35 -8.89 -6.43 -16.61
CA ALA A 35 -9.68 -7.52 -17.19
C ALA A 35 -10.77 -6.95 -18.11
N PRO A 36 -11.29 -7.73 -19.09
CA PRO A 36 -12.38 -7.26 -19.96
C PRO A 36 -13.62 -6.76 -19.21
N ILE A 37 -13.92 -7.35 -18.04
CA ILE A 37 -15.03 -6.97 -17.16
C ILE A 37 -14.67 -5.86 -16.15
N SER A 38 -13.44 -5.35 -16.13
CA SER A 38 -13.05 -4.26 -15.23
C SER A 38 -13.60 -2.92 -15.73
N PHE A 39 -13.93 -2.01 -14.82
CA PHE A 39 -14.57 -0.75 -15.16
C PHE A 39 -13.78 0.11 -16.17
N PRO A 40 -12.43 0.28 -16.04
CA PRO A 40 -11.67 1.04 -17.02
C PRO A 40 -11.72 0.48 -18.45
N LEU A 41 -11.91 -0.84 -18.60
CA LEU A 41 -11.97 -1.51 -19.90
C LEU A 41 -13.36 -1.45 -20.51
N GLN A 42 -14.40 -1.70 -19.71
CA GLN A 42 -15.80 -1.58 -20.14
C GLN A 42 -16.13 -0.16 -20.62
N GLN A 43 -15.55 0.86 -19.97
CA GLN A 43 -15.76 2.26 -20.31
C GLN A 43 -14.59 2.89 -21.08
N SER A 44 -13.76 2.07 -21.73
CA SER A 44 -12.55 2.51 -22.40
C SER A 44 -12.75 3.61 -23.44
N TYR A 45 -13.90 3.64 -24.13
CA TYR A 45 -14.25 4.72 -25.07
C TYR A 45 -14.38 6.10 -24.38
N GLN A 46 -14.89 6.11 -23.14
CA GLN A 46 -15.10 7.35 -22.39
C GLN A 46 -13.86 7.71 -21.56
N THR A 47 -13.21 6.72 -20.95
CA THR A 47 -12.11 6.93 -19.99
C THR A 47 -10.73 6.90 -20.63
N GLY A 48 -10.61 6.46 -21.89
CA GLY A 48 -9.31 6.20 -22.52
C GLY A 48 -8.48 5.13 -21.80
N LYS A 49 -9.10 4.33 -20.91
CA LYS A 49 -8.43 3.37 -20.00
C LYS A 49 -7.50 4.04 -18.98
N VAL A 50 -7.70 5.33 -18.70
CA VAL A 50 -6.90 6.10 -17.75
C VAL A 50 -7.75 6.47 -16.54
N PHE A 51 -7.16 6.34 -15.35
CA PHE A 51 -7.74 6.83 -14.11
C PHE A 51 -6.64 7.33 -13.16
N SER A 52 -7.02 8.18 -12.22
CA SER A 52 -6.18 8.64 -11.12
C SER A 52 -6.97 8.59 -9.82
N MET A 53 -6.31 8.30 -8.72
CA MET A 53 -6.94 8.18 -7.42
C MET A 53 -6.13 8.95 -6.38
N CYS A 54 -6.76 9.64 -5.44
CA CYS A 54 -6.07 10.16 -4.28
C CYS A 54 -6.77 9.66 -3.03
N LEU A 55 -6.05 8.85 -2.26
CA LEU A 55 -6.49 8.25 -1.01
C LEU A 55 -5.77 8.92 0.15
N THR A 56 -6.48 9.07 1.27
CA THR A 56 -5.92 9.62 2.49
C THR A 56 -6.63 9.05 3.70
N ARG A 57 -5.90 8.92 4.81
CA ARG A 57 -6.45 8.57 6.12
C ARG A 57 -7.04 9.77 6.88
N ARG A 58 -6.72 10.99 6.43
CA ARG A 58 -7.13 12.25 7.05
C ARG A 58 -8.58 12.56 6.68
N ARG A 59 -9.48 12.54 7.66
CA ARG A 59 -10.93 12.71 7.42
C ARG A 59 -11.29 14.09 6.88
N GLU A 60 -10.42 15.07 7.10
CA GLU A 60 -10.55 16.45 6.66
C GLU A 60 -10.12 16.68 5.20
N ILE A 61 -9.41 15.72 4.58
CA ILE A 61 -8.97 15.81 3.18
C ILE A 61 -9.92 15.00 2.29
N GLN A 62 -10.39 15.62 1.21
CA GLN A 62 -11.23 14.92 0.23
C GLN A 62 -10.39 13.93 -0.59
N THR A 63 -10.87 12.69 -0.67
CA THR A 63 -10.36 11.69 -1.61
C THR A 63 -11.04 11.82 -2.97
N TYR A 64 -10.40 11.32 -4.02
CA TYR A 64 -11.00 11.31 -5.35
C TYR A 64 -10.60 10.08 -6.16
N LEU A 65 -11.49 9.69 -7.07
CA LEU A 65 -11.23 8.77 -8.17
C LEU A 65 -11.72 9.45 -9.44
N ARG A 66 -10.83 9.69 -10.40
CA ARG A 66 -11.13 10.40 -11.65
C ARG A 66 -10.74 9.55 -12.83
N PHE A 67 -11.43 9.73 -13.95
CA PHE A 67 -11.27 8.92 -15.16
C PHE A 67 -11.07 9.80 -16.38
N GLY A 68 -10.31 9.30 -17.35
CA GLY A 68 -10.10 9.93 -18.65
C GLY A 68 -9.69 11.40 -18.55
N LYS A 69 -10.47 12.27 -19.18
CA LYS A 69 -10.16 13.71 -19.30
C LYS A 69 -10.17 14.47 -17.97
N ASP A 70 -10.80 13.92 -16.94
CA ASP A 70 -10.87 14.55 -15.61
C ASP A 70 -9.61 14.29 -14.78
N VAL A 71 -8.72 13.41 -15.25
CA VAL A 71 -7.44 13.13 -14.60
C VAL A 71 -6.55 14.38 -14.70
N PRO A 72 -6.19 15.01 -13.57
CA PRO A 72 -5.42 16.23 -13.59
C PRO A 72 -3.97 15.96 -14.00
N THR A 73 -3.37 16.90 -14.71
CA THR A 73 -1.90 16.96 -14.83
C THR A 73 -1.37 17.83 -13.71
N PRO A 74 -0.64 17.27 -12.74
CA PRO A 74 -0.19 18.05 -11.61
C PRO A 74 0.93 19.05 -11.98
N PRO A 75 1.02 20.18 -11.25
CA PRO A 75 2.13 21.11 -11.41
C PRO A 75 3.47 20.42 -11.15
N GLY A 76 4.41 20.53 -12.08
CA GLY A 76 5.72 19.85 -12.00
C GLY A 76 5.76 18.46 -12.64
N GLY A 77 4.65 18.00 -13.22
CA GLY A 77 4.56 16.73 -13.93
C GLY A 77 4.43 15.51 -13.01
N LEU A 78 4.26 14.34 -13.63
CA LEU A 78 4.18 13.07 -12.93
C LEU A 78 5.54 12.38 -12.95
N ARG A 79 5.90 11.76 -11.83
CA ARG A 79 6.89 10.67 -11.84
C ARG A 79 6.18 9.42 -12.34
N VAL A 80 6.80 8.70 -13.27
CA VAL A 80 6.16 7.61 -13.99
C VAL A 80 7.08 6.39 -13.99
N THR A 81 6.52 5.25 -13.61
CA THR A 81 7.11 3.93 -13.84
C THR A 81 6.24 3.16 -14.83
N LYS A 82 6.84 2.25 -15.59
CA LYS A 82 6.09 1.40 -16.52
C LYS A 82 5.26 0.39 -15.74
N LEU A 83 4.02 0.21 -16.19
CA LEU A 83 3.19 -0.93 -15.80
C LEU A 83 3.60 -2.16 -16.63
N VAL A 84 3.72 -3.30 -15.98
CA VAL A 84 3.97 -4.59 -16.61
C VAL A 84 2.65 -5.37 -16.67
N PHE A 85 2.30 -5.84 -17.87
CA PHE A 85 1.02 -6.51 -18.12
C PHE A 85 1.23 -7.98 -18.45
N PHE A 86 0.33 -8.81 -17.93
CA PHE A 86 0.29 -10.24 -18.20
C PHE A 86 -1.12 -10.64 -18.65
N LYS A 87 -1.21 -11.56 -19.61
CA LYS A 87 -2.46 -11.94 -20.28
C LYS A 87 -3.52 -12.44 -19.29
N ASP A 88 -3.13 -13.31 -18.37
CA ASP A 88 -4.05 -14.04 -17.48
C ASP A 88 -4.03 -13.49 -16.04
N MET A 89 -3.33 -12.38 -15.79
CA MET A 89 -3.19 -11.76 -14.47
C MET A 89 -3.49 -10.26 -14.56
N PRO A 90 -4.75 -9.82 -14.41
CA PRO A 90 -5.18 -8.44 -14.62
C PRO A 90 -4.80 -7.47 -13.48
N TYR A 91 -3.62 -7.63 -12.89
CA TYR A 91 -3.06 -6.81 -11.81
C TYR A 91 -1.97 -5.87 -12.31
N TYR A 92 -1.89 -4.67 -11.74
CA TYR A 92 -0.90 -3.67 -12.11
C TYR A 92 0.47 -3.99 -11.51
N HIS A 93 1.31 -4.72 -12.25
CA HIS A 93 2.68 -4.96 -11.85
C HIS A 93 3.58 -3.75 -12.13
N VAL A 94 4.55 -3.52 -11.26
CA VAL A 94 5.59 -2.51 -11.39
C VAL A 94 6.96 -3.12 -11.07
N ASN A 95 8.00 -2.59 -11.68
CA ASN A 95 9.37 -3.05 -11.47
C ASN A 95 9.98 -2.33 -10.27
N LEU A 96 9.93 -2.98 -9.09
CA LEU A 96 10.63 -2.52 -7.89
C LEU A 96 12.10 -2.98 -7.95
N LEU A 97 13.03 -2.05 -7.81
CA LEU A 97 14.46 -2.30 -7.92
C LEU A 97 15.16 -2.31 -6.56
N ALA A 98 14.69 -1.49 -5.62
CA ALA A 98 15.28 -1.38 -4.30
C ALA A 98 14.35 -0.70 -3.29
N ILE A 99 14.70 -0.84 -2.02
CA ILE A 99 14.10 -0.09 -0.91
C ILE A 99 15.21 0.65 -0.20
N SER A 100 14.97 1.91 0.15
CA SER A 100 15.84 2.70 1.02
C SER A 100 15.10 3.12 2.29
N VAL A 101 15.80 3.13 3.41
CA VAL A 101 15.28 3.65 4.68
C VAL A 101 16.26 4.70 5.20
N HIS A 102 15.76 5.87 5.57
CA HIS A 102 16.58 7.02 5.99
C HIS A 102 17.67 7.39 4.95
N GLY A 103 17.33 7.31 3.66
CA GLY A 103 18.25 7.58 2.55
C GLY A 103 19.29 6.48 2.28
N GLN A 104 19.35 5.41 3.08
CA GLN A 104 20.26 4.30 2.86
C GLN A 104 19.56 3.16 2.11
N LYS A 105 20.10 2.81 0.95
CA LYS A 105 19.66 1.66 0.15
C LYS A 105 19.95 0.36 0.90
N LEU A 106 18.90 -0.44 1.12
CA LEU A 106 19.00 -1.73 1.80
C LEU A 106 19.68 -2.78 0.90
N LEU A 107 20.42 -3.69 1.52
CA LEU A 107 21.12 -4.79 0.86
C LEU A 107 20.13 -5.94 0.60
N ILE A 108 19.33 -5.80 -0.45
CA ILE A 108 18.35 -6.79 -0.90
C ILE A 108 18.76 -7.24 -2.31
N ASP A 109 18.85 -8.55 -2.54
CA ASP A 109 19.10 -9.09 -3.89
C ASP A 109 17.96 -8.65 -4.83
N PRO A 110 18.25 -7.95 -5.95
CA PRO A 110 17.21 -7.50 -6.89
C PRO A 110 16.30 -8.63 -7.41
N ASN A 111 16.79 -9.88 -7.45
CA ASN A 111 16.01 -11.05 -7.85
C ASN A 111 14.86 -11.39 -6.89
N VAL A 112 14.89 -10.84 -5.67
CA VAL A 112 13.79 -10.91 -4.69
C VAL A 112 12.53 -10.24 -5.23
N PHE A 113 12.67 -9.18 -6.04
CA PHE A 113 11.56 -8.45 -6.63
C PHE A 113 11.23 -8.88 -8.07
N ALA A 114 11.93 -9.86 -8.62
CA ALA A 114 11.71 -10.31 -9.98
C ALA A 114 10.33 -10.97 -10.13
N VAL A 115 9.62 -10.61 -11.21
CA VAL A 115 8.38 -11.30 -11.59
C VAL A 115 8.69 -12.71 -12.09
N ARG A 116 7.87 -13.68 -11.71
CA ARG A 116 8.00 -15.09 -12.07
C ARG A 116 6.66 -15.61 -12.61
N ASN A 117 6.71 -16.75 -13.30
CA ASN A 117 5.52 -17.50 -13.72
C ASN A 117 4.44 -16.63 -14.40
N GLN A 118 4.85 -15.76 -15.32
CA GLN A 118 3.95 -14.85 -16.05
C GLN A 118 3.07 -13.98 -15.14
N GLY A 119 3.64 -13.48 -14.03
CA GLY A 119 2.94 -12.59 -13.09
C GLY A 119 2.19 -13.30 -11.97
N THR A 120 2.17 -14.64 -11.95
CA THR A 120 1.50 -15.38 -10.88
C THR A 120 2.30 -15.43 -9.57
N SER A 121 3.61 -15.17 -9.59
CA SER A 121 4.43 -15.09 -8.38
C SER A 121 5.58 -14.09 -8.54
N GLY A 122 6.14 -13.64 -7.41
CA GLY A 122 7.16 -12.58 -7.41
C GLY A 122 6.65 -11.23 -7.97
N GLY A 123 7.55 -10.28 -8.10
CA GLY A 123 7.17 -8.93 -8.56
C GLY A 123 6.61 -8.02 -7.47
N CYS A 124 6.20 -6.84 -7.90
CA CYS A 124 5.53 -5.85 -7.06
C CYS A 124 4.21 -5.44 -7.72
N LEU A 125 3.12 -5.45 -6.95
CA LEU A 125 1.77 -5.07 -7.35
C LEU A 125 1.38 -3.72 -6.77
N MET A 126 0.81 -2.86 -7.61
CA MET A 126 0.02 -1.72 -7.16
C MET A 126 -1.39 -2.21 -6.81
N ASP A 127 -1.61 -2.46 -5.51
CA ASP A 127 -2.87 -2.93 -4.96
C ASP A 127 -3.51 -1.83 -4.10
N ASN A 128 -4.73 -1.44 -4.46
CA ASN A 128 -5.53 -0.45 -3.74
C ASN A 128 -6.63 -1.07 -2.85
N GLY A 129 -6.74 -2.40 -2.83
CA GLY A 129 -7.68 -3.13 -1.98
C GLY A 129 -7.12 -3.49 -0.60
N SER A 130 -5.80 -3.56 -0.46
CA SER A 130 -5.14 -3.86 0.82
C SER A 130 -4.96 -2.62 1.69
N SER A 131 -5.16 -2.78 3.01
CA SER A 131 -4.89 -1.69 3.98
C SER A 131 -3.42 -1.51 4.34
N PHE A 132 -2.60 -2.55 4.14
CA PHE A 132 -1.19 -2.61 4.53
C PHE A 132 -0.32 -3.03 3.35
N THR A 133 1.00 -2.82 3.47
CA THR A 133 1.98 -3.23 2.47
C THR A 133 2.40 -4.63 2.83
N PHE A 134 2.36 -5.51 1.85
CA PHE A 134 2.96 -6.82 2.01
C PHE A 134 4.31 -6.81 1.32
N LEU A 135 5.35 -7.23 2.04
CA LEU A 135 6.69 -7.38 1.50
C LEU A 135 7.07 -8.85 1.55
N ILE A 136 7.60 -9.36 0.45
CA ILE A 136 8.23 -10.68 0.43
C ILE A 136 9.27 -10.79 1.56
N ARG A 137 9.28 -11.93 2.25
CA ARG A 137 10.00 -12.15 3.51
C ARG A 137 11.44 -11.58 3.55
N PRO A 138 12.30 -11.76 2.52
CA PRO A 138 13.66 -11.20 2.54
C PRO A 138 13.67 -9.66 2.58
N ALA A 139 12.81 -9.00 1.82
CA ALA A 139 12.70 -7.55 1.81
C ALA A 139 12.09 -7.03 3.12
N PHE A 140 11.06 -7.69 3.64
CA PHE A 140 10.48 -7.37 4.95
C PHE A 140 11.53 -7.43 6.06
N LYS A 141 12.31 -8.52 6.10
CA LYS A 141 13.38 -8.73 7.07
C LYS A 141 14.44 -7.62 7.00
N ALA A 142 14.90 -7.26 5.80
CA ALA A 142 15.87 -6.19 5.63
C ALA A 142 15.37 -4.83 6.14
N VAL A 143 14.08 -4.51 5.92
CA VAL A 143 13.45 -3.28 6.45
C VAL A 143 13.37 -3.34 7.98
N VAL A 144 12.92 -4.46 8.56
CA VAL A 144 12.82 -4.65 10.01
C VAL A 144 14.19 -4.53 10.68
N GLU A 145 15.22 -5.21 10.17
CA GLU A 145 16.57 -5.17 10.72
C GLU A 145 17.14 -3.74 10.70
N PHE A 146 16.93 -3.00 9.61
CA PHE A 146 17.34 -1.60 9.54
C PHE A 146 16.61 -0.75 10.57
N LEU A 147 15.29 -0.89 10.69
CA LEU A 147 14.49 -0.12 11.64
C LEU A 147 14.86 -0.44 13.09
N GLU A 148 15.15 -1.71 13.41
CA GLU A 148 15.63 -2.10 14.74
C GLU A 148 16.95 -1.41 15.08
N MET A 149 17.93 -1.43 14.16
CA MET A 149 19.19 -0.70 14.34
C MET A 149 18.98 0.82 14.41
N TYR A 150 18.06 1.36 13.61
CA TYR A 150 17.73 2.78 13.64
C TYR A 150 17.17 3.16 15.00
N PHE A 151 16.25 2.36 15.56
CA PHE A 151 15.57 2.67 16.81
C PHE A 151 16.36 2.38 18.09
N MET A 152 17.41 1.55 18.03
CA MET A 152 18.31 1.31 19.18
C MET A 152 18.92 2.58 19.79
N ARG A 153 19.01 3.68 19.02
CA ARG A 153 19.52 4.97 19.51
C ARG A 153 18.51 5.75 20.37
N PHE A 154 17.26 5.31 20.46
CA PHE A 154 16.21 5.99 21.21
C PHE A 154 15.82 5.17 22.44
N PRO A 155 16.29 5.53 23.65
CA PRO A 155 16.09 4.73 24.87
C PRO A 155 14.63 4.66 25.33
N HIS A 156 13.78 5.58 24.84
CA HIS A 156 12.34 5.63 25.16
C HIS A 156 11.48 4.79 24.21
N LEU A 157 12.07 4.12 23.22
CA LEU A 157 11.40 3.20 22.31
C LEU A 157 11.72 1.77 22.72
N VAL A 158 10.79 1.11 23.39
CA VAL A 158 10.97 -0.26 23.88
C VAL A 158 10.31 -1.22 22.91
N ARG A 159 11.01 -2.31 22.58
CA ARG A 159 10.47 -3.34 21.69
C ARG A 159 9.20 -3.93 22.31
N GLY A 160 8.06 -3.70 21.66
CA GLY A 160 6.76 -4.20 22.11
C GLY A 160 6.48 -5.61 21.59
N ALA A 161 5.63 -6.34 22.30
CA ALA A 161 5.10 -7.62 21.82
C ALA A 161 4.17 -7.41 20.61
N ARG A 162 3.94 -8.47 19.83
CA ARG A 162 2.94 -8.44 18.76
C ARG A 162 1.55 -8.25 19.36
N PRO A 163 0.69 -7.39 18.78
CA PRO A 163 -0.68 -7.24 19.26
C PRO A 163 -1.42 -8.58 19.26
N PRO A 164 -2.13 -8.93 20.34
CA PRO A 164 -2.87 -10.20 20.43
C PRO A 164 -4.10 -10.24 19.52
N LEU A 165 -4.63 -9.07 19.15
CA LEU A 165 -5.79 -8.89 18.29
C LEU A 165 -5.44 -7.93 17.15
N GLY A 166 -5.98 -8.20 15.95
CA GLY A 166 -5.81 -7.36 14.77
C GLY A 166 -4.79 -7.90 13.77
N PRO A 167 -4.27 -7.05 12.87
CA PRO A 167 -3.30 -7.45 11.86
C PRO A 167 -2.00 -7.98 12.49
N PRO A 168 -1.35 -8.98 11.88
CA PRO A 168 -0.17 -9.64 12.44
C PRO A 168 1.11 -8.82 12.25
N PHE A 169 1.14 -7.59 12.80
CA PHE A 169 2.32 -6.73 12.74
C PHE A 169 3.51 -7.39 13.47
N GLU A 170 4.64 -7.54 12.78
CA GLU A 170 5.84 -8.18 13.36
C GLU A 170 6.80 -7.17 14.00
N LEU A 171 6.71 -5.87 13.67
CA LEU A 171 7.54 -4.82 14.26
C LEU A 171 6.68 -3.81 15.03
N CYS A 172 6.67 -3.87 16.36
CA CYS A 172 5.99 -2.91 17.23
C CYS A 172 6.91 -2.38 18.34
N TYR A 173 6.61 -1.18 18.83
CA TYR A 173 7.29 -0.54 19.95
C TYR A 173 6.31 0.10 20.92
N GLU A 174 6.57 -0.03 22.21
CA GLU A 174 6.02 0.88 23.21
C GLU A 174 6.77 2.20 23.10
N TRP A 175 6.04 3.31 23.17
CA TRP A 175 6.63 4.64 23.10
C TRP A 175 6.08 5.56 24.18
N MET A 176 6.89 6.54 24.56
CA MET A 176 6.47 7.66 25.38
C MET A 176 6.45 8.93 24.52
N THR A 177 5.56 9.87 24.85
CA THR A 177 5.53 11.17 24.16
C THR A 177 6.72 12.05 24.59
N PRO A 178 7.37 12.76 23.66
CA PRO A 178 7.11 12.80 22.22
C PRO A 178 7.71 11.61 21.45
N LEU A 179 7.09 11.25 20.31
CA LEU A 179 7.59 10.20 19.43
C LEU A 179 8.97 10.58 18.83
N PRO A 180 9.93 9.64 18.72
CA PRO A 180 11.19 9.93 18.05
C PRO A 180 11.00 10.22 16.56
N PRO A 181 11.98 10.87 15.90
CA PRO A 181 11.94 11.07 14.46
C PRO A 181 11.85 9.75 13.70
N LEU A 182 10.76 9.56 12.94
CA LEU A 182 10.55 8.36 12.14
C LEU A 182 11.33 8.45 10.82
N PRO A 183 11.97 7.36 10.36
CA PRO A 183 12.76 7.39 9.14
C PRO A 183 11.86 7.35 7.91
N ALA A 184 12.17 8.17 6.91
CA ALA A 184 11.51 8.08 5.60
C ALA A 184 11.88 6.76 4.91
N LEU A 185 10.92 6.13 4.24
CA LEU A 185 11.12 4.95 3.40
C LEU A 185 10.87 5.32 1.94
N THR A 186 11.73 4.83 1.04
CA THR A 186 11.61 5.04 -0.40
C THR A 186 11.59 3.70 -1.14
N PHE A 187 10.58 3.50 -1.96
CA PHE A 187 10.56 2.44 -2.97
C PHE A 187 11.16 2.98 -4.27
N HIS A 188 12.21 2.34 -4.75
CA HIS A 188 12.87 2.70 -6.00
C HIS A 188 12.32 1.83 -7.13
N PHE A 189 11.37 2.36 -7.89
CA PHE A 189 10.87 1.73 -9.10
C PHE A 189 11.74 2.08 -10.30
N GLU A 190 11.56 1.34 -11.38
CA GLU A 190 12.19 1.66 -12.66
C GLU A 190 11.78 3.06 -13.12
N HIS A 191 12.74 4.00 -13.14
CA HIS A 191 12.58 5.42 -13.51
C HIS A 191 11.78 6.31 -12.54
N ALA A 192 11.38 5.82 -11.36
CA ALA A 192 10.64 6.62 -10.39
C ALA A 192 10.89 6.19 -8.95
N ASP A 193 10.94 7.17 -8.04
CA ASP A 193 11.01 6.93 -6.61
C ASP A 193 9.68 7.29 -5.95
N LEU A 194 9.17 6.39 -5.11
CA LEU A 194 8.03 6.65 -4.24
C LEU A 194 8.53 6.78 -2.80
N VAL A 195 8.51 8.01 -2.30
CA VAL A 195 8.82 8.32 -0.90
C VAL A 195 7.53 8.26 -0.09
N ILE A 196 7.50 7.44 0.96
CA ILE A 196 6.41 7.47 1.95
C ILE A 196 6.56 8.76 2.74
N ASN A 197 5.58 9.65 2.59
CA ASN A 197 5.59 10.95 3.23
C ASN A 197 4.15 11.36 3.64
N PRO A 198 3.95 11.76 4.90
CA PRO A 198 5.00 11.93 5.90
C PRO A 198 5.42 10.57 6.54
N PRO A 199 6.63 10.45 7.13
CA PRO A 199 7.15 9.17 7.63
C PRO A 199 6.25 8.44 8.64
N GLU A 200 5.33 9.16 9.29
CA GLU A 200 4.30 8.63 10.19
C GLU A 200 3.28 7.74 9.47
N ASP A 201 3.19 7.78 8.14
CA ASP A 201 2.35 6.86 7.36
C ASP A 201 2.97 5.45 7.25
N LEU A 202 4.25 5.29 7.61
CA LEU A 202 4.91 3.99 7.71
C LEU A 202 4.46 3.19 8.95
N PHE A 203 3.90 3.86 9.95
CA PHE A 203 3.54 3.26 11.23
C PHE A 203 2.05 3.48 11.59
N ILE A 204 1.52 2.60 12.42
CA ILE A 204 0.16 2.67 12.94
C ILE A 204 0.17 2.50 14.45
N GLU A 205 -0.63 3.31 15.12
CA GLU A 205 -0.90 3.19 16.54
C GLU A 205 -1.93 2.08 16.78
N VAL A 206 -1.56 1.10 17.57
CA VAL A 206 -2.40 -0.03 17.98
C VAL A 206 -2.57 0.06 19.48
N LYS A 207 -3.81 0.27 19.92
CA LYS A 207 -4.14 0.17 21.34
C LYS A 207 -3.86 -1.25 21.81
N ALA A 208 -3.03 -1.40 22.84
CA ALA A 208 -2.99 -2.66 23.59
C ALA A 208 -4.36 -2.91 24.23
N ASP A 209 -4.60 -4.12 24.72
CA ASP A 209 -5.80 -4.43 25.50
C ASP A 209 -5.93 -3.54 26.74
N GLN A 210 -7.02 -3.70 27.52
CA GLN A 210 -7.44 -2.74 28.55
C GLN A 210 -6.43 -2.49 29.70
N GLN A 211 -5.23 -3.07 29.65
CA GLN A 211 -4.17 -2.91 30.64
C GLN A 211 -2.80 -2.48 30.06
N GLY A 212 -2.64 -2.34 28.74
CA GLY A 212 -1.33 -2.09 28.10
C GLY A 212 -1.09 -0.68 27.58
N ASN A 213 0.18 -0.34 27.35
CA ASN A 213 0.60 0.89 26.65
C ASN A 213 0.24 0.82 25.16
N ASP A 214 -0.03 1.97 24.51
CA ASP A 214 -0.21 2.02 23.06
C ASP A 214 1.06 1.55 22.32
N LEU A 215 0.88 0.79 21.23
CA LEU A 215 1.96 0.20 20.42
C LEU A 215 2.09 0.87 19.05
N LEU A 216 3.28 1.35 18.72
CA LEU A 216 3.59 1.87 17.40
C LEU A 216 4.09 0.72 16.55
N CYS A 217 3.28 0.28 15.61
CA CYS A 217 3.58 -0.87 14.76
C CYS A 217 3.91 -0.43 13.33
N LEU A 218 4.89 -1.06 12.72
CA LEU A 218 5.17 -0.93 11.28
C LEU A 218 3.96 -1.42 10.50
N ALA A 219 3.44 -0.60 9.59
CA ALA A 219 2.27 -0.93 8.77
C ALA A 219 2.57 -1.88 7.60
N PHE A 220 3.68 -2.64 7.69
CA PHE A 220 4.10 -3.63 6.71
C PHE A 220 3.95 -5.03 7.31
N ILE A 221 3.56 -5.99 6.49
CA ILE A 221 3.37 -7.38 6.87
C ILE A 221 4.26 -8.25 5.98
N ALA A 222 4.90 -9.28 6.55
CA ALA A 222 5.61 -10.24 5.75
C ALA A 222 4.61 -11.01 4.87
N ASP A 223 4.84 -11.01 3.57
CA ASP A 223 4.01 -11.77 2.66
C ASP A 223 4.28 -13.27 2.84
N VAL A 224 3.29 -13.96 3.40
CA VAL A 224 3.19 -15.42 3.47
C VAL A 224 1.92 -15.92 2.77
N LEU A 225 1.09 -15.03 2.21
CA LEU A 225 -0.26 -15.33 1.72
C LEU A 225 -0.45 -14.99 0.23
N PHE A 226 0.29 -14.03 -0.33
CA PHE A 226 0.17 -13.50 -1.69
C PHE A 226 1.27 -14.00 -2.63
N LEU A 227 1.61 -15.30 -2.57
CA LEU A 227 2.49 -15.94 -3.55
C LEU A 227 3.90 -15.31 -3.64
N ASN A 228 4.41 -14.76 -2.54
CA ASN A 228 5.73 -14.12 -2.43
C ASN A 228 5.86 -12.87 -3.30
N GLN A 229 4.88 -11.97 -3.21
CA GLN A 229 4.85 -10.71 -3.96
C GLN A 229 4.99 -9.52 -3.00
N CYS A 230 5.56 -8.43 -3.50
CA CYS A 230 5.32 -7.14 -2.85
C CYS A 230 3.94 -6.63 -3.30
N THR A 231 3.07 -6.26 -2.37
CA THR A 231 1.77 -5.68 -2.71
C THR A 231 1.53 -4.39 -1.93
N ASN A 232 0.85 -3.46 -2.58
CA ASN A 232 0.49 -2.16 -2.03
C ASN A 232 1.71 -1.42 -1.43
N PRO A 233 2.72 -1.02 -2.22
CA PRO A 233 3.82 -0.20 -1.73
C PRO A 233 3.37 1.22 -1.30
N ILE A 234 2.07 1.51 -1.37
CA ILE A 234 1.44 2.80 -1.11
C ILE A 234 0.63 2.74 0.21
N THR A 235 1.09 1.99 1.21
CA THR A 235 0.43 1.97 2.51
C THR A 235 0.27 3.38 3.06
N TYR A 236 -0.99 3.77 3.25
CA TYR A 236 -1.41 5.09 3.70
C TYR A 236 -0.86 6.30 2.91
N SER A 237 -0.28 6.08 1.73
CA SER A 237 0.34 7.13 0.90
C SER A 237 -0.50 7.46 -0.33
N TYR A 238 -0.26 8.66 -0.87
CA TYR A 238 -1.07 9.30 -1.90
C TYR A 238 -0.84 8.66 -3.29
N MET A 239 -1.90 8.24 -3.98
CA MET A 239 -1.80 7.74 -5.37
C MET A 239 -1.80 8.88 -6.40
N THR A 240 -0.92 9.85 -6.20
CA THR A 240 -0.30 10.62 -7.27
C THR A 240 1.09 10.94 -6.71
N LEU A 241 2.16 10.82 -7.50
CA LEU A 241 3.53 11.21 -7.10
C LEU A 241 3.64 12.74 -7.01
N THR A 242 2.73 13.34 -6.24
CA THR A 242 2.50 14.76 -6.02
C THR A 242 2.23 14.97 -4.55
N ARG A 243 2.67 16.11 -4.04
CA ARG A 243 2.78 16.41 -2.60
C ARG A 243 1.45 16.50 -1.83
N SER A 244 0.30 16.34 -2.47
CA SER A 244 -1.01 16.44 -1.85
C SER A 244 -2.11 15.95 -2.81
N CYS A 245 -3.23 15.43 -2.27
CA CYS A 245 -4.54 15.71 -2.87
C CYS A 245 -4.74 17.23 -2.81
#